data_AF-A0A940J561-F1
#
_entry.id   AF-A0A940J561-F1
#
_cell.length_a   1.000
_cell.length_b   1.000
_cell.length_c   1.000
_cell.angle_alpha   90.00
_cell.angle_beta   90.00
_cell.angle_gamma   90.00
#
_symmetry.space_group_name_H-M   'P 1'
#
loop_
_entity.id
_entity.type
_entity.pdbx_description
1 polymer ?
#
loop_
_entity_poly.entity_id
_entity_poly.type
_entity_poly.pdbx_seq_one_letter_code
_entity_poly.pdbx_strand_id
1 'polypeptide(L)'
;MSNHTTNPVRNTAAFVAQSWVSFGLAFAAVVIGVLYLPVDSWMRAFLGIGVCYLVTSSFTLAKTIRDQAEADADVQERRRVERLL
;
A
#
# COMPACT_ATOMS: atom_id res chain seq x y z
N MET A 1 -34.71 -8.32 2.81
CA MET A 1 -33.34 -7.97 2.37
C MET A 1 -32.90 -6.72 3.13
N SER A 2 -32.03 -6.84 4.13
CA SER A 2 -31.42 -5.68 4.79
C SER A 2 -30.34 -5.09 3.88
N ASN A 3 -30.53 -3.85 3.45
CA ASN A 3 -29.57 -3.12 2.63
C ASN A 3 -28.36 -2.74 3.49
N HIS A 4 -27.26 -3.49 3.36
CA HIS A 4 -25.99 -3.10 3.97
C HIS A 4 -25.35 -2.00 3.11
N THR A 5 -25.65 -0.75 3.46
CA THR A 5 -25.00 0.44 2.89
C THR A 5 -23.58 0.49 3.46
N THR A 6 -22.61 -0.07 2.73
CA THR A 6 -21.18 0.07 3.07
C THR A 6 -20.76 1.51 2.75
N ASN A 7 -20.86 2.39 3.74
CA ASN A 7 -20.32 3.74 3.65
C ASN A 7 -18.78 3.62 3.57
N PRO A 8 -18.12 4.08 2.49
CA PRO A 8 -16.68 3.98 2.39
C PRO A 8 -16.05 4.77 3.54
N VAL A 9 -15.39 4.05 4.45
CA VAL A 9 -14.69 4.63 5.60
C VAL A 9 -13.54 5.49 5.06
N ARG A 10 -13.79 6.79 4.93
CA ARG A 10 -12.74 7.77 4.61
C ARG A 10 -11.83 7.89 5.82
N ASN A 11 -10.63 7.32 5.72
CA ASN A 11 -9.59 7.54 6.71
C ASN A 11 -9.27 9.03 6.81
N THR A 12 -9.30 9.57 8.04
CA THR A 12 -8.93 10.96 8.32
C THR A 12 -7.50 11.22 7.87
N ALA A 13 -7.20 12.44 7.38
CA ALA A 13 -5.86 12.83 6.92
C ALA A 13 -4.76 12.56 7.97
N ALA A 14 -5.09 12.63 9.26
CA ALA A 14 -4.22 12.27 10.37
C ALA A 14 -3.74 10.80 10.34
N PHE A 15 -4.64 9.84 10.06
CA PHE A 15 -4.29 8.42 9.96
C PHE A 15 -3.41 8.13 8.74
N VAL A 16 -3.67 8.83 7.63
CA VAL A 16 -2.83 8.72 6.43
C VAL A 16 -1.42 9.24 6.73
N ALA A 17 -1.30 10.42 7.34
CA ALA A 17 -0.01 10.98 7.74
C ALA A 17 0.75 10.07 8.71
N GLN A 18 0.07 9.50 9.72
CA GLN A 18 0.67 8.54 10.66
C GLN A 18 1.22 7.30 9.95
N SER A 19 0.46 6.76 8.98
CA SER A 19 0.88 5.60 8.19
C SER A 19 2.20 5.88 7.46
N TRP A 20 2.30 7.05 6.81
CA TRP A 20 3.53 7.48 6.14
C TRP A 20 4.70 7.67 7.09
N VAL A 21 4.46 8.24 8.28
CA VAL A 21 5.51 8.41 9.31
C VAL A 21 6.00 7.05 9.81
N SER A 22 5.10 6.11 10.11
CA SER A 22 5.48 4.76 10.54
C SER A 22 6.26 4.00 9.48
N PHE A 23 5.86 4.14 8.21
CA PHE A 23 6.56 3.56 7.08
C PHE A 23 7.96 4.16 6.92
N GLY A 24 8.09 5.48 6.98
CA GLY A 24 9.38 6.17 6.91
C GLY A 24 10.32 5.76 8.05
N LEU A 25 9.79 5.62 9.27
CA LEU A 25 10.57 5.17 10.42
C LEU A 25 11.05 3.72 10.25
N ALA A 26 10.18 2.82 9.80
CA ALA A 26 10.53 1.43 9.53
C ALA A 26 11.57 1.31 8.41
N PHE A 27 11.40 2.07 7.32
CA PHE A 27 12.35 2.12 6.21
C PHE A 27 13.72 2.64 6.67
N ALA A 28 13.74 3.72 7.44
CA ALA A 28 14.97 4.26 8.02
C ALA A 28 15.67 3.23 8.94
N ALA A 29 14.92 2.52 9.78
CA ALA A 29 15.47 1.47 10.63
C ALA A 29 16.12 0.34 9.81
N VAL A 30 15.51 -0.09 8.70
CA VAL A 30 16.10 -1.08 7.79
C VAL A 30 17.39 -0.56 7.15
N VAL A 31 17.38 0.68 6.65
CA VAL A 31 18.57 1.30 6.04
C VAL A 31 19.71 1.41 7.05
N ILE A 32 19.43 1.88 8.27
CA ILE A 32 20.43 1.96 9.35
C ILE A 32 20.95 0.56 9.70
N GLY A 33 20.08 -0.44 9.79
CA GLY A 33 20.48 -1.83 10.04
C GLY A 33 21.40 -2.40 8.95
N VAL A 34 21.12 -2.10 7.68
CA VAL A 34 21.98 -2.47 6.54
C VAL A 34 23.32 -1.74 6.58
N LEU A 35 23.37 -0.48 7.05
CA LEU A 35 24.61 0.29 7.20
C LEU A 35 25.49 -0.19 8.36
N TYR A 36 24.89 -0.61 9.48
CA TYR A 36 25.59 -1.13 10.65
C TYR A 36 26.07 -2.58 10.50
N LEU A 37 25.63 -3.29 9.45
CA LEU A 37 26.01 -4.66 9.21
C LEU A 37 27.49 -4.72 8.74
N PRO A 38 28.38 -5.45 9.45
CA PRO A 38 29.78 -5.61 9.05
C PRO A 38 29.89 -6.62 7.91
N VAL A 39 29.46 -6.21 6.72
CA VAL A 39 29.48 -7.01 5.48
C VAL A 39 30.26 -6.28 4.41
N ASP A 40 30.67 -7.04 3.39
CA ASP A 40 31.34 -6.46 2.23
C ASP A 40 30.48 -5.37 1.56
N SER A 41 31.14 -4.32 1.08
CA SER A 41 30.46 -3.16 0.46
C SER A 41 29.59 -3.59 -0.73
N TRP A 42 29.98 -4.63 -1.44
CA TRP A 42 29.21 -5.20 -2.55
C TRP A 42 27.92 -5.87 -2.08
N MET A 43 27.98 -6.72 -1.04
CA MET A 43 26.78 -7.34 -0.45
C MET A 43 25.80 -6.28 0.08
N ARG A 44 26.33 -5.22 0.68
CA ARG A 44 25.51 -4.11 1.19
C ARG A 44 24.75 -3.40 0.06
N ALA A 45 25.40 -3.17 -1.08
CA ALA A 45 24.77 -2.57 -2.25
C ALA A 45 23.65 -3.47 -2.81
N PHE A 46 23.87 -4.78 -2.91
CA PHE A 46 22.85 -5.73 -3.33
C PHE A 46 21.61 -5.72 -2.40
N LEU A 47 21.82 -5.73 -1.08
CA LEU A 47 20.75 -5.63 -0.10
C LEU A 47 19.99 -4.29 -0.23
N GLY A 48 20.71 -3.19 -0.42
CA GLY A 48 20.10 -1.87 -0.63
C GLY A 48 19.19 -1.83 -1.85
N ILE A 49 19.66 -2.33 -3.00
CA ILE A 49 18.85 -2.41 -4.23
C ILE A 49 17.64 -3.36 -4.02
N GLY A 50 17.86 -4.50 -3.36
CA GLY A 50 16.80 -5.46 -3.05
C GLY A 50 15.70 -4.85 -2.17
N VAL A 51 16.05 -4.11 -1.13
CA VAL A 51 15.09 -3.39 -0.27
C VAL A 51 14.34 -2.32 -1.07
N CYS A 52 15.04 -1.49 -1.86
CA CYS A 52 14.40 -0.47 -2.70
C CYS A 52 13.41 -1.08 -3.71
N TYR A 53 13.78 -2.19 -4.35
CA TYR A 53 12.92 -2.91 -5.29
C TYR A 53 11.72 -3.55 -4.60
N LEU A 54 11.93 -4.21 -3.45
CA LEU A 54 10.87 -4.84 -2.68
C LEU A 54 9.82 -3.82 -2.21
N VAL A 55 10.27 -2.67 -1.70
CA VAL A 55 9.39 -1.55 -1.29
C VAL A 55 8.56 -1.05 -2.48
N THR A 56 9.21 -0.80 -3.62
CA THR A 56 8.53 -0.31 -4.83
C THR A 56 7.48 -1.31 -5.31
N SER A 57 7.83 -2.60 -5.37
CA SER A 57 6.92 -3.68 -5.77
C SER A 57 5.74 -3.83 -4.80
N SER A 58 5.97 -3.75 -3.49
CA SER A 58 4.92 -3.80 -2.48
C SER A 58 3.91 -2.66 -2.64
N PHE A 59 4.37 -1.44 -2.92
CA PHE A 59 3.47 -0.31 -3.20
C PHE A 59 2.69 -0.47 -4.51
N THR A 60 3.31 -0.98 -5.56
CA THR A 60 2.62 -1.29 -6.81
C THR A 60 1.54 -2.34 -6.57
N LEU A 61 1.87 -3.41 -5.86
CA LEU A 61 0.91 -4.45 -5.50
C LEU A 61 -0.25 -3.89 -4.67
N ALA A 62 0.04 -3.06 -3.66
CA ALA A 62 -0.99 -2.39 -2.86
C ALA A 62 -1.91 -1.49 -3.70
N LYS A 63 -1.36 -0.76 -4.69
CA LYS A 63 -2.17 0.00 -5.66
C LYS A 63 -3.05 -0.92 -6.49
N THR A 64 -2.48 -1.97 -7.08
CA THR A 64 -3.27 -2.90 -7.90
C THR A 64 -4.42 -3.54 -7.15
N ILE A 65 -4.24 -3.88 -5.87
CA ILE A 65 -5.31 -4.42 -5.02
C ILE A 65 -6.39 -3.37 -4.78
N ARG A 66 -6.00 -2.12 -4.51
CA ARG A 66 -6.95 -1.02 -4.33
C ARG A 66 -7.71 -0.70 -5.61
N ASP A 67 -7.01 -0.64 -6.73
CA ASP A 67 -7.59 -0.37 -8.05
C ASP A 67 -8.58 -1.48 -8.44
N GLN A 68 -8.30 -2.73 -8.10
CA GLN A 68 -9.25 -3.84 -8.28
C GLN A 68 -10.49 -3.69 -7.40
N ALA A 69 -10.33 -3.32 -6.13
CA ALA A 69 -11.46 -3.09 -5.23
C ALA A 69 -12.35 -1.91 -5.70
N GLU A 70 -11.74 -0.84 -6.21
CA GLU A 70 -12.46 0.32 -6.77
C GLU A 70 -13.16 -0.04 -8.11
N ALA A 71 -12.52 -0.83 -8.97
CA ALA A 71 -13.10 -1.31 -10.23
C ALA A 71 -14.31 -2.23 -10.00
N ASP A 72 -14.22 -3.18 -9.07
CA ASP A 72 -15.34 -4.07 -8.73
C ASP A 72 -16.54 -3.29 -8.16
N ALA A 73 -16.29 -2.25 -7.37
CA ALA A 73 -17.33 -1.36 -6.85
C ALA A 73 -18.05 -0.59 -7.96
N ASP A 74 -17.34 -0.03 -8.95
CA ASP A 74 -17.96 0.68 -10.08
C ASP A 74 -18.82 -0.26 -10.95
N VAL A 75 -18.33 -1.48 -11.22
CA VAL A 75 -19.08 -2.49 -11.97
C VAL A 75 -20.37 -2.87 -11.23
N GLN A 76 -20.31 -3.02 -9.91
CA GLN A 76 -21.49 -3.32 -9.11
C GLN A 76 -22.51 -2.17 -9.14
N GLU A 77 -22.06 -0.93 -9.09
CA GLU A 77 -22.93 0.25 -9.16
C GLU A 77 -23.60 0.36 -10.53
N ARG A 78 -22.85 0.17 -11.63
CA ARG A 78 -23.43 0.15 -12.99
C ARG A 78 -24.52 -0.91 -13.14
N ARG A 79 -24.28 -2.14 -12.65
CA ARG A 79 -25.27 -3.23 -12.65
C ARG A 79 -26.50 -2.93 -11.78
N ARG A 80 -26.37 -2.05 -10.78
CA ARG A 80 -27.52 -1.59 -9.98
C ARG A 80 -28.34 -0.57 -10.75
N VAL A 81 -27.68 0.42 -11.37
CA VAL A 81 -28.35 1.44 -12.19
C VAL A 81 -29.10 0.80 -13.36
N GLU A 82 -28.49 -0.16 -14.06
CA GLU A 82 -29.14 -0.91 -15.15
C GLU A 82 -30.39 -1.68 -14.69
N ARG A 83 -30.48 -2.06 -13.41
CA ARG A 83 -31.68 -2.72 -12.86
C ARG A 83 -32.80 -1.77 -12.48
N LEU A 84 -32.54 -0.46 -12.45
CA LEU A 84 -33.51 0.57 -12.08
C LEU A 84 -34.16 1.24 -13.31
N LEU A 85 -33.61 1.00 -14.50
CA LEU A 85 -34.17 1.39 -15.79
C LEU A 85 -35.00 0.26 -16.39
#